data_AF-A0A952Q972-F1
#
_entry.id   AF-A0A952Q972-F1
#
_cell.length_a   1.000
_cell.length_b   1.000
_cell.length_c   1.000
_cell.angle_alpha   90.00
_cell.angle_beta   90.00
_cell.angle_gamma   90.00
#
_symmetry.space_group_name_H-M   'P 1'
#
loop_
_entity.id
_entity.type
_entity.pdbx_description
1 polymer ?
#
loop_
_entity_poly.entity_id
_entity_poly.type
_entity_poly.pdbx_seq_one_letter_code
_entity_poly.pdbx_strand_id
1 'polypeptide(L)'
;MTSDLNRVEYATAGPDTALNVRHVRHDTAYPGAGAAAGILSRAQGRGRRLDITGVASYSVLPGQAARITPPDTELQTGYVASVVYDLAAATMRVRSRGLVDTPPYSYLAAPDGLSYLDVPIGMSYLDYDPDLIGA
;
A
#
# COMPACT_ATOMS: atom_id res chain seq x y z
N MET A 1 -5.06 -54.42 1.24
CA MET A 1 -5.90 -53.32 1.76
C MET A 1 -5.24 -52.03 1.30
N THR A 2 -5.67 -51.50 0.16
CA THR A 2 -4.97 -50.45 -0.58
C THR A 2 -5.38 -49.10 0.00
N SER A 3 -4.49 -48.46 0.76
CA SER A 3 -4.73 -47.13 1.33
C SER A 3 -4.76 -46.10 0.19
N ASP A 4 -5.93 -45.52 -0.04
CA ASP A 4 -6.13 -44.39 -0.95
C ASP A 4 -5.34 -43.18 -0.42
N LEU A 5 -4.16 -42.91 -1.00
CA LEU A 5 -3.19 -41.91 -0.52
C LEU A 5 -3.50 -40.49 -1.01
N ASN A 6 -4.62 -40.26 -1.68
CA ASN A 6 -4.96 -38.98 -2.29
C ASN A 6 -6.07 -38.26 -1.52
N ARG A 7 -5.72 -37.73 -0.34
CA ARG A 7 -6.65 -36.95 0.50
C ARG A 7 -6.59 -35.47 0.09
N VAL A 8 -7.71 -34.94 -0.38
CA VAL A 8 -7.87 -33.51 -0.67
C VAL A 8 -8.53 -32.82 0.53
N GLU A 9 -7.88 -31.79 1.05
CA GLU A 9 -8.38 -30.98 2.18
C GLU A 9 -8.59 -29.53 1.74
N TYR A 10 -9.65 -28.90 2.24
CA TYR A 10 -10.05 -27.54 1.88
C TYR A 10 -9.93 -26.59 3.08
N ALA A 11 -9.39 -25.40 2.84
CA ALA A 11 -9.38 -24.30 3.80
C ALA A 11 -10.00 -23.05 3.17
N THR A 12 -10.92 -22.40 3.87
CA THR A 12 -11.56 -21.14 3.46
C THR A 12 -11.26 -20.05 4.49
N ALA A 13 -11.18 -18.81 4.02
CA ALA A 13 -11.06 -17.64 4.88
C ALA A 13 -11.76 -16.45 4.23
N GLY A 14 -12.50 -15.69 5.04
CA GLY A 14 -13.34 -14.58 4.60
C GLY A 14 -14.81 -14.79 5.01
N PRO A 15 -15.68 -13.79 4.81
CA PRO A 15 -17.10 -13.94 5.09
C PRO A 15 -17.77 -14.86 4.06
N ASP A 16 -18.76 -15.64 4.50
CA ASP A 16 -19.53 -16.56 3.63
C ASP A 16 -20.38 -15.82 2.57
N THR A 17 -20.46 -14.50 2.67
CA THR A 17 -21.16 -13.60 1.75
C THR A 17 -20.26 -13.05 0.63
N ALA A 18 -19.01 -13.50 0.52
CA ALA A 18 -18.08 -13.01 -0.49
C ALA A 18 -18.55 -13.33 -1.92
N LEU A 19 -18.79 -12.31 -2.73
CA LEU A 19 -19.20 -12.46 -4.13
C LEU A 19 -18.05 -12.94 -5.04
N ASN A 20 -16.80 -12.66 -4.67
CA ASN A 20 -15.60 -13.00 -5.43
C ASN A 20 -14.67 -13.88 -4.59
N VAL A 21 -14.53 -15.15 -4.99
CA VAL A 21 -13.69 -16.13 -4.30
C VAL A 21 -12.41 -16.39 -5.10
N ARG A 22 -11.26 -16.39 -4.41
CA ARG A 22 -9.96 -16.74 -5.00
C ARG A 22 -9.59 -18.18 -4.64
N HIS A 23 -9.52 -19.05 -5.64
CA HIS A 23 -9.05 -20.43 -5.48
C HIS A 23 -7.52 -20.52 -5.56
N VAL A 24 -6.91 -21.27 -4.64
CA VAL A 24 -5.46 -21.57 -4.62
C VAL A 24 -5.30 -23.06 -4.36
N ARG A 25 -4.56 -23.76 -5.21
CA ARG A 25 -4.26 -25.18 -5.10
C ARG A 25 -2.77 -25.40 -4.81
N HIS A 26 -2.48 -26.28 -3.87
CA HIS A 26 -1.13 -26.73 -3.55
C HIS A 26 -1.09 -28.26 -3.63
N ASP A 27 -0.15 -28.81 -4.41
CA ASP A 27 0.10 -30.26 -4.46
C ASP A 27 1.19 -30.63 -3.43
N THR A 28 0.96 -30.20 -2.18
CA THR A 28 1.84 -30.43 -1.02
C THR A 28 1.01 -30.91 0.17
N ALA A 29 1.67 -31.40 1.23
CA ALA A 29 0.98 -31.72 2.49
C ALA A 29 0.15 -30.53 3.00
N TYR A 30 -1.02 -30.84 3.58
CA TYR A 30 -2.00 -29.82 3.98
C TYR A 30 -1.38 -28.82 4.98
N PRO A 31 -1.31 -27.52 4.63
CA PRO A 31 -0.58 -26.53 5.41
C PRO A 31 -1.31 -26.07 6.69
N GLY A 32 -2.47 -26.67 7.00
CA GLY A 32 -3.32 -26.28 8.12
C GLY A 32 -4.28 -25.12 7.79
N ALA A 33 -5.28 -24.93 8.67
CA ALA A 33 -6.36 -23.94 8.47
C ALA A 33 -5.88 -22.47 8.38
N GLY A 34 -4.65 -22.17 8.83
CA GLY A 34 -4.08 -20.82 8.80
C GLY A 34 -3.62 -20.34 7.43
N ALA A 35 -3.46 -21.22 6.44
CA ALA A 35 -2.93 -20.84 5.12
C ALA A 35 -3.88 -19.91 4.34
N ALA A 36 -5.18 -20.23 4.33
CA ALA A 36 -6.19 -19.39 3.69
C ALA A 36 -6.30 -18.02 4.37
N ALA A 37 -6.28 -17.99 5.72
CA ALA A 37 -6.28 -16.76 6.50
C ALA A 37 -5.03 -15.91 6.24
N GLY A 38 -3.84 -16.53 6.13
CA GLY A 38 -2.60 -15.83 5.80
C GLY A 38 -2.57 -15.31 4.35
N ILE A 39 -3.21 -16.00 3.40
CA ILE A 39 -3.38 -15.49 2.03
C ILE A 39 -4.34 -14.30 2.02
N LEU A 40 -5.47 -14.40 2.73
CA LEU A 40 -6.45 -13.34 2.84
C LEU A 40 -5.87 -12.10 3.55
N SER A 41 -5.20 -12.27 4.69
CA SER A 41 -4.53 -11.19 5.43
C SER A 41 -3.48 -10.48 4.56
N ARG A 42 -2.68 -11.23 3.79
CA ARG A 42 -1.76 -10.64 2.81
C ARG A 42 -2.45 -9.95 1.65
N ALA A 43 -3.65 -10.38 1.26
CA ALA A 43 -4.44 -9.74 0.22
C ALA A 43 -5.08 -8.43 0.73
N GLN A 44 -5.67 -8.46 1.92
CA GLN A 44 -6.26 -7.30 2.61
C GLN A 44 -5.20 -6.25 2.95
N GLY A 45 -4.05 -6.68 3.48
CA GLY A 45 -2.95 -5.80 3.86
C GLY A 45 -2.20 -5.16 2.68
N ARG A 46 -2.57 -5.45 1.42
CA ARG A 46 -1.95 -4.80 0.25
C ARG A 46 -2.46 -3.37 0.02
N GLY A 47 -3.64 -3.03 0.53
CA GLY A 47 -4.27 -1.73 0.33
C GLY A 47 -4.41 -1.35 -1.15
N ARG A 48 -4.63 -0.06 -1.44
CA ARG A 48 -4.63 0.44 -2.82
C ARG A 48 -3.18 0.46 -3.34
N ARG A 49 -2.98 0.01 -4.57
CA ARG A 49 -1.68 -0.07 -5.25
C ARG A 49 -1.74 0.72 -6.54
N LEU A 50 -0.75 1.56 -6.75
CA LEU A 50 -0.51 2.26 -8.01
C LEU A 50 0.85 1.82 -8.55
N ASP A 51 0.88 1.56 -9.85
CA ASP A 51 2.11 1.37 -10.62
C ASP A 51 2.29 2.63 -11.49
N ILE A 52 3.30 3.43 -11.16
CA ILE A 52 3.55 4.72 -11.81
C ILE A 52 4.85 4.61 -12.59
N THR A 53 4.86 5.12 -13.82
CA THR A 53 6.06 5.20 -14.66
C THR A 53 6.41 6.66 -14.87
N GLY A 54 7.68 7.00 -14.68
CA GLY A 54 8.18 8.38 -14.84
C GLY A 54 9.67 8.42 -15.16
N VAL A 55 10.22 9.63 -15.22
CA VAL A 55 11.65 9.85 -15.42
C VAL A 55 12.45 9.17 -14.31
N ALA A 56 13.54 8.49 -14.67
CA ALA A 56 14.37 7.78 -13.71
C ALA A 56 14.98 8.73 -12.67
N SER A 57 14.66 8.49 -11.40
CA SER A 57 15.34 9.09 -10.26
C SER A 57 15.97 7.99 -9.40
N TYR A 58 17.30 8.05 -9.25
CA TYR A 58 18.07 7.05 -8.49
C TYR A 58 18.06 7.31 -6.97
N SER A 59 17.42 8.39 -6.51
CA SER A 59 17.20 8.63 -5.08
C SER A 59 16.01 7.87 -4.50
N VAL A 60 15.19 7.25 -5.35
CA VAL A 60 14.00 6.51 -4.95
C VAL A 60 14.37 5.09 -4.50
N LEU A 61 13.99 4.73 -3.29
CA LEU A 61 14.31 3.46 -2.65
C LEU A 61 13.03 2.74 -2.18
N PRO A 62 12.99 1.40 -2.23
CA PRO A 62 11.95 0.64 -1.56
C PRO A 62 11.87 0.97 -0.07
N GLY A 63 10.65 1.04 0.47
CA GLY A 63 10.41 1.38 1.87
C GLY A 63 10.30 2.87 2.18
N GLN A 64 10.66 3.76 1.25
CA GLN A 64 10.42 5.19 1.40
C GLN A 64 8.91 5.50 1.45
N ALA A 65 8.55 6.56 2.16
CA ALA A 65 7.21 7.11 2.12
C ALA A 65 6.89 7.58 0.70
N ALA A 66 5.69 7.26 0.23
CA ALA A 66 5.20 7.65 -1.08
C ALA A 66 4.03 8.62 -0.91
N ARG A 67 4.12 9.78 -1.56
CA ARG A 67 3.05 10.76 -1.72
C ARG A 67 2.69 10.79 -3.19
N ILE A 68 1.47 10.37 -3.53
CA ILE A 68 1.02 10.25 -4.91
C ILE A 68 -0.27 11.04 -5.05
N THR A 69 -0.30 11.97 -6.01
CA THR A 69 -1.50 12.75 -6.35
C THR A 69 -1.96 12.36 -7.75
N PRO A 70 -2.87 11.38 -7.90
CA PRO A 70 -3.44 11.06 -9.20
C PRO A 70 -4.41 12.16 -9.67
N PRO A 71 -4.64 12.30 -10.98
CA PRO A 71 -5.63 13.25 -11.51
C PRO A 71 -7.00 13.04 -10.87
N ASP A 72 -7.66 14.15 -10.53
CA ASP A 72 -9.04 14.17 -10.02
C ASP A 72 -9.28 13.37 -8.71
N THR A 73 -8.22 13.07 -7.96
CA THR A 73 -8.33 12.38 -6.66
C THR A 73 -7.48 13.07 -5.59
N GLU A 74 -7.87 12.88 -4.33
CA GLU A 74 -7.10 13.38 -3.18
C GLU A 74 -5.71 12.74 -3.11
N LEU A 75 -4.81 13.40 -2.37
CA LEU A 75 -3.47 12.91 -2.10
C LEU A 75 -3.54 11.50 -1.50
N GLN A 76 -2.74 10.58 -2.01
CA GLN A 76 -2.64 9.23 -1.51
C GLN A 76 -1.28 9.03 -0.87
N THR A 77 -1.26 8.61 0.40
CA THR A 77 -0.02 8.36 1.14
C THR A 77 0.15 6.89 1.45
N GLY A 78 1.39 6.40 1.36
CA GLY A 78 1.72 4.99 1.57
C GLY A 78 3.23 4.78 1.49
N TYR A 79 3.65 3.60 1.01
CA TYR A 79 5.07 3.28 0.88
C TYR A 79 5.44 2.77 -0.51
N VAL A 80 6.69 3.00 -0.91
CA VAL A 80 7.27 2.35 -2.09
C VAL A 80 7.48 0.86 -1.80
N ALA A 81 6.89 0.00 -2.62
CA ALA A 81 7.04 -1.46 -2.54
C ALA A 81 8.20 -1.96 -3.40
N SER A 82 8.37 -1.39 -4.60
CA SER A 82 9.48 -1.75 -5.49
C SER A 82 9.74 -0.62 -6.49
N VAL A 83 10.99 -0.52 -6.95
CA VAL A 83 11.42 0.35 -8.04
C VAL A 83 12.09 -0.51 -9.10
N VAL A 84 11.72 -0.32 -10.36
CA VAL A 84 12.35 -0.97 -11.51
C VAL A 84 12.85 0.11 -12.45
N TYR A 85 14.14 0.09 -12.78
CA TYR A 85 14.75 1.05 -13.69
C TYR A 85 14.86 0.46 -15.10
N ASP A 86 14.42 1.21 -16.10
CA ASP A 86 14.73 0.98 -17.50
C ASP A 86 15.77 2.00 -17.94
N LEU A 87 17.02 1.56 -18.01
CA LEU A 87 18.15 2.40 -18.36
C LEU A 87 18.15 2.81 -19.84
N ALA A 88 17.55 1.99 -20.72
CA ALA A 88 17.49 2.28 -22.14
C ALA A 88 16.46 3.39 -22.43
N ALA A 89 15.34 3.38 -21.71
CA ALA A 89 14.30 4.40 -21.81
C ALA A 89 14.50 5.59 -20.87
N ALA A 90 15.52 5.56 -19.99
CA ALA A 90 15.72 6.53 -18.90
C ALA A 90 14.47 6.71 -18.01
N THR A 91 13.73 5.61 -17.78
CA THR A 91 12.51 5.63 -16.95
C THR A 91 12.66 4.76 -15.71
N MET A 92 11.82 5.03 -14.72
CA MET A 92 11.60 4.15 -13.59
C MET A 92 10.12 3.84 -13.43
N ARG A 93 9.82 2.61 -13.02
CA ARG A 93 8.50 2.17 -12.57
C ARG A 93 8.51 2.00 -11.06
N VAL A 94 7.67 2.77 -10.39
CA VAL A 94 7.48 2.74 -8.94
C VAL A 94 6.16 2.05 -8.63
N ARG A 95 6.22 1.02 -7.80
CA ARG A 95 5.03 0.33 -7.28
C ARG A 95 4.80 0.75 -5.84
N SER A 96 3.61 1.23 -5.52
CA SER A 96 3.22 1.54 -4.15
C SER A 96 2.62 0.35 -3.40
N ARG A 97 2.51 0.47 -2.08
CA ARG A 97 1.73 -0.41 -1.21
C ARG A 97 1.07 0.39 -0.11
N GLY A 98 -0.11 -0.07 0.31
CA GLY A 98 -0.81 0.51 1.45
C GLY A 98 -1.18 1.98 1.25
N LEU A 99 -1.57 2.37 0.03
CA LEU A 99 -2.05 3.73 -0.19
C LEU A 99 -3.39 3.95 0.50
N VAL A 100 -3.51 5.09 1.18
CA VAL A 100 -4.73 5.58 1.84
C VAL A 100 -4.99 7.00 1.37
N ASP A 101 -6.27 7.35 1.17
CA ASP A 101 -6.68 8.73 0.90
C ASP A 101 -6.31 9.63 2.08
N THR A 102 -5.62 10.72 1.78
CA THR A 102 -5.16 11.71 2.73
C THR A 102 -5.97 12.98 2.49
N PRO A 103 -6.93 13.29 3.38
CA PRO A 103 -7.77 14.47 3.23
C PRO A 103 -6.90 15.74 3.13
N PRO A 104 -7.35 16.75 2.37
CA PRO A 104 -6.75 18.08 2.43
C PRO A 104 -6.77 18.53 3.91
N TYR A 105 -5.66 19.13 4.37
CA TYR A 105 -5.43 19.56 5.77
C TYR A 105 -5.11 18.46 6.80
N SER A 106 -4.80 17.23 6.37
CA SER A 106 -4.17 16.25 7.27
C SER A 106 -2.71 16.61 7.57
N TYR A 107 -2.17 16.21 8.73
CA TYR A 107 -0.72 16.32 9.00
C TYR A 107 0.13 15.58 7.94
N LEU A 108 -0.43 14.53 7.31
CA LEU A 108 0.18 13.80 6.20
C LEU A 108 0.15 14.59 4.87
N ALA A 109 -0.65 15.65 4.79
CA ALA A 109 -0.73 16.59 3.68
C ALA A 109 0.21 17.81 3.86
N ALA A 110 0.88 17.94 5.02
CA ALA A 110 1.81 19.04 5.28
C ALA A 110 2.99 19.07 4.29
N PRO A 111 3.51 20.26 3.94
CA PRO A 111 4.77 20.40 3.20
C PRO A 111 5.94 19.66 3.87
N ASP A 112 6.87 19.19 3.05
CA ASP A 112 8.07 18.51 3.55
C ASP A 112 8.90 19.47 4.42
N GLY A 113 9.26 19.04 5.64
CA GLY A 113 10.03 19.84 6.60
C GLY A 113 9.22 20.47 7.72
N LEU A 114 7.88 20.42 7.67
CA LEU A 114 7.01 20.84 8.76
C LEU A 114 6.69 19.66 9.69
N SER A 115 7.03 19.82 10.97
CA SER A 115 6.71 18.86 12.02
C SER A 115 5.48 19.29 12.81
N TYR A 116 4.88 18.34 13.53
CA TYR A 116 3.81 18.64 14.48
C TYR A 116 4.18 19.70 15.51
N LEU A 117 5.47 19.81 15.85
CA LEU A 117 5.97 20.78 16.83
C LEU A 117 6.03 22.22 16.26
N ASP A 118 5.95 22.37 14.93
CA ASP A 118 5.97 23.68 14.26
C ASP A 118 4.56 24.29 14.17
N VAL A 119 3.51 23.55 14.55
CA VAL A 119 2.14 24.04 14.63
C VAL A 119 1.88 24.62 16.03
N PRO A 120 1.48 25.91 16.16
CA PRO A 120 1.20 26.52 17.46
C PRO A 120 0.18 25.74 18.29
N ILE A 121 0.44 25.64 19.60
CA ILE A 121 -0.46 24.95 20.54
C ILE A 121 -1.85 25.60 20.49
N GLY A 122 -2.87 24.79 20.20
CA GLY A 122 -4.26 25.24 20.10
C GLY A 122 -4.71 25.65 18.68
N MET A 123 -3.81 25.58 17.70
CA MET A 123 -4.15 25.77 16.28
C MET A 123 -4.49 24.42 15.64
N SER A 124 -5.61 24.37 14.92
CA SER A 124 -5.95 23.22 14.09
C SER A 124 -5.09 23.25 12.83
N TYR A 125 -4.73 22.07 12.29
CA TYR A 125 -4.15 21.98 10.95
C TYR A 125 -5.07 22.54 9.85
N LEU A 126 -6.38 22.69 10.15
CA LEU A 126 -7.35 23.36 9.29
C LEU A 126 -7.13 24.88 9.18
N ASP A 127 -6.53 25.49 10.21
CA ASP A 127 -6.34 26.94 10.32
C ASP A 127 -4.87 27.35 10.14
N TYR A 128 -3.98 26.36 9.94
CA TYR A 128 -2.55 26.58 9.79
C TYR A 128 -2.20 26.87 8.32
N ASP A 129 -1.80 28.12 8.05
CA ASP A 129 -1.21 28.53 6.78
C ASP A 129 0.31 28.59 6.91
N PRO A 130 1.06 27.70 6.22
CA PRO A 130 2.53 27.70 6.28
C PRO A 130 3.17 28.95 5.68
N ASP A 131 2.45 29.75 4.87
CA ASP A 131 2.96 30.97 4.26
C ASP A 131 2.81 32.21 5.16
N LEU A 132 2.07 32.12 6.27
CA LEU A 132 1.82 33.25 7.20
C LEU A 132 2.87 33.44 8.30
N ILE A 133 3.89 32.58 8.38
CA ILE A 133 4.96 32.65 9.41
C ILE A 133 6.34 32.95 8.76
N GLY A 134 6.33 33.44 7.52
CA GLY A 134 7.51 33.91 6.80
C GLY A 134 7.54 35.43 6.62
N ALA A 135 7.64 36.20 7.71
CA ALA A 135 8.08 37.59 7.72
C ALA A 135 8.91 37.88 8.98
#